data_AF-A0A2V9ALT3-F1
#
_entry.id   AF-A0A2V9ALT3-F1
#
_cell.length_a   1.000
_cell.length_b   1.000
_cell.length_c   1.000
_cell.angle_alpha   90.00
_cell.angle_beta   90.00
_cell.angle_gamma   90.00
#
_symmetry.space_group_name_H-M   'P 1'
#
loop_
_entity.id
_entity.type
_entity.pdbx_description
1 polymer ?
#
loop_
_entity_poly.entity_id
_entity_poly.type
_entity_poly.pdbx_seq_one_letter_code
_entity_poly.pdbx_strand_id
1 'polypeptide(L)'
;MATAGINVSVKRVTATDLRDSLKNCLKDARANKVVLIENRRQSSKYLVDKDFFDTLVKERDSIIATLEILADRGLTDRLLNLSKTIDSDFAAGSLLTTADVFGE
;
A
#
# COMPACT_ATOMS: atom_id res chain seq x y z
N MET A 1 -1.08 14.48 -5.60
CA MET A 1 -1.60 13.24 -6.24
C MET A 1 -2.78 12.76 -5.44
N ALA A 2 -3.95 12.62 -6.06
CA ALA A 2 -5.13 12.10 -5.38
C ALA A 2 -4.90 10.62 -5.07
N THR A 3 -4.89 10.24 -3.78
CA THR A 3 -5.06 8.84 -3.40
C THR A 3 -6.46 8.44 -3.82
N ALA A 4 -6.56 7.74 -4.95
CA ALA A 4 -7.80 7.08 -5.33
C ALA A 4 -8.10 6.09 -4.20
N GLY A 5 -9.01 6.45 -3.30
CA GLY A 5 -9.43 5.57 -2.23
C GLY A 5 -9.91 4.27 -2.88
N ILE A 6 -9.16 3.18 -2.67
CA ILE A 6 -9.54 1.87 -3.18
C ILE A 6 -10.85 1.53 -2.46
N ASN A 7 -11.96 1.65 -3.19
CA ASN A 7 -13.27 1.37 -2.64
C ASN A 7 -13.45 -0.15 -2.61
N VAL A 8 -12.98 -0.77 -1.53
CA VAL A 8 -13.01 -2.23 -1.35
C VAL A 8 -14.42 -2.67 -0.96
N SER A 9 -15.12 -3.36 -1.86
CA SER A 9 -16.42 -3.95 -1.52
C SER A 9 -16.23 -5.36 -0.96
N VAL A 10 -16.83 -5.65 0.21
CA VAL A 10 -16.75 -6.97 0.84
C VAL A 10 -18.07 -7.72 0.66
N LYS A 11 -18.03 -8.87 -0.01
CA LYS A 11 -19.15 -9.80 -0.12
C LYS A 11 -19.00 -10.91 0.91
N ARG A 12 -20.00 -11.13 1.75
CA ARG A 12 -19.99 -12.22 2.74
C ARG A 12 -20.66 -13.46 2.17
N VAL A 13 -20.05 -14.62 2.40
CA VAL A 13 -20.57 -15.93 1.99
C VAL A 13 -20.28 -16.96 3.07
N THR A 14 -21.12 -17.98 3.20
CA THR A 14 -20.83 -19.10 4.10
C THR A 14 -19.87 -20.10 3.45
N ALA A 15 -19.23 -20.95 4.25
CA ALA A 15 -18.41 -22.05 3.75
C ALA A 15 -19.19 -23.03 2.86
N THR A 16 -20.51 -23.17 3.07
CA THR A 16 -21.38 -23.99 2.22
C THR A 16 -21.59 -23.32 0.86
N ASP A 17 -21.92 -22.03 0.84
CA ASP A 17 -22.11 -21.27 -0.41
C ASP A 17 -20.85 -21.28 -1.28
N LEU A 18 -19.68 -21.16 -0.64
CA LEU A 18 -18.39 -21.26 -1.35
C LEU A 18 -18.21 -22.63 -2.01
N ARG A 19 -18.60 -23.71 -1.33
CA ARG A 19 -18.46 -25.08 -1.86
C ARG A 19 -19.37 -25.28 -3.06
N ASP A 20 -20.60 -24.80 -2.97
CA ASP A 20 -21.61 -25.00 -4.00
C ASP A 20 -21.41 -24.07 -5.21
N SER A 21 -20.80 -22.89 -5.00
CA SER A 21 -20.66 -21.83 -6.01
C SER A 21 -19.22 -21.32 -6.18
N LEU A 22 -18.22 -22.20 -6.05
CA LEU A 22 -16.78 -21.83 -6.08
C LEU A 22 -16.40 -20.95 -7.27
N LYS A 23 -16.82 -21.32 -8.48
CA LYS A 23 -16.51 -20.58 -9.71
C LYS A 23 -17.07 -19.15 -9.70
N ASN A 24 -18.23 -18.95 -9.07
CA ASN A 24 -18.85 -17.63 -8.95
C ASN A 24 -18.12 -16.80 -7.87
N CYS A 25 -17.79 -17.40 -6.73
CA CYS A 25 -17.01 -16.73 -5.69
C CYS A 25 -15.64 -16.26 -6.18
N LEU A 26 -14.96 -17.06 -7.01
CA LEU A 26 -13.68 -16.67 -7.63
C LEU A 26 -13.82 -15.52 -8.64
N LYS A 27 -14.95 -15.43 -9.34
CA LYS A 27 -15.25 -14.29 -10.22
C LYS A 27 -15.58 -13.03 -9.43
N ASP A 28 -16.30 -13.20 -8.32
CA ASP A 28 -16.71 -12.10 -7.45
C ASP A 28 -15.54 -11.47 -6.71
N ALA A 29 -14.46 -12.21 -6.44
CA ALA A 29 -13.26 -11.73 -5.76
C ALA A 29 -12.28 -10.95 -6.67
N ARG A 30 -12.75 -10.48 -7.84
CA ARG A 30 -11.96 -9.69 -8.80
C ARG A 30 -12.37 -8.22 -8.79
N ALA A 31 -11.53 -7.37 -9.41
CA ALA A 31 -11.81 -5.94 -9.59
C ALA A 31 -12.09 -5.19 -8.27
N ASN A 32 -11.13 -5.26 -7.33
CA ASN A 32 -11.18 -4.60 -6.02
C ASN A 32 -12.30 -5.07 -5.09
N LYS A 33 -12.80 -6.30 -5.32
CA LYS A 33 -13.80 -6.93 -4.47
C LYS A 33 -13.19 -8.07 -3.68
N VAL A 34 -13.60 -8.17 -2.43
CA VAL A 34 -13.12 -9.17 -1.47
C VAL A 34 -14.29 -10.04 -1.07
N VAL A 35 -14.08 -11.36 -1.00
CA VAL A 35 -15.09 -12.29 -0.50
C VAL A 35 -14.69 -12.75 0.91
N LEU A 36 -15.51 -12.43 1.92
CA LEU A 36 -15.35 -12.93 3.28
C LEU A 36 -16.10 -14.25 3.41
N ILE A 37 -15.35 -15.32 3.66
CA ILE A 37 -15.86 -16.66 3.87
C ILE A 37 -16.04 -16.86 5.37
N GLU A 38 -17.29 -16.92 5.81
CA GLU A 38 -17.65 -17.19 7.19
C GLU A 38 -17.83 -18.69 7.43
N ASN A 39 -17.17 -19.19 8.49
CA ASN A 39 -17.26 -20.58 8.89
C ASN A 39 -17.59 -20.66 10.38
N ARG A 40 -18.56 -21.50 10.76
CA ARG A 40 -18.92 -21.68 12.17
C ARG A 40 -17.85 -22.41 12.99
N ARG A 41 -16.97 -23.17 12.33
CA ARG A 41 -15.97 -24.05 12.98
C ARG A 41 -14.54 -23.52 12.89
N GLN A 42 -14.30 -22.46 12.11
CA GLN A 42 -12.96 -21.90 11.85
C GLN A 42 -13.04 -20.38 11.77
N SER A 43 -11.91 -19.71 11.96
CA SER A 43 -11.83 -18.28 11.70
C SER A 43 -12.22 -17.97 10.26
N SER A 44 -12.94 -16.86 10.09
CA SER A 44 -13.32 -16.36 8.77
C SER A 44 -12.09 -16.02 7.95
N LYS A 45 -12.16 -16.26 6.64
CA LYS A 45 -11.05 -16.06 5.70
C LYS A 45 -11.46 -15.15 4.56
N TYR A 46 -10.51 -14.38 4.07
CA TYR A 46 -10.70 -13.55 2.87
C TYR A 46 -10.22 -14.29 1.63
N LEU A 47 -11.06 -14.32 0.60
CA LEU A 47 -10.71 -14.70 -0.75
C LEU A 47 -10.56 -13.41 -1.56
N VAL A 48 -9.40 -13.28 -2.20
CA VAL A 48 -8.99 -12.10 -2.97
C VAL A 48 -8.28 -12.55 -4.23
N ASP A 49 -8.32 -11.70 -5.25
CA ASP A 49 -7.46 -11.82 -6.41
C ASP A 49 -5.98 -11.58 -6.02
N LYS A 50 -5.07 -12.35 -6.63
CA LYS A 50 -3.65 -12.31 -6.29
C LYS A 50 -3.01 -10.97 -6.65
N ASP A 51 -3.28 -10.45 -7.85
CA ASP A 51 -2.64 -9.23 -8.32
C ASP A 51 -3.13 -8.02 -7.51
N PHE A 52 -4.40 -8.06 -7.11
CA PHE A 52 -4.97 -7.11 -6.15
C PHE A 52 -4.26 -7.16 -4.79
N PHE A 53 -4.06 -8.36 -4.23
CA PHE A 53 -3.40 -8.52 -2.95
C PHE A 53 -1.92 -8.10 -3.00
N ASP A 54 -1.20 -8.47 -4.06
CA ASP A 54 0.19 -8.08 -4.27
C ASP A 54 0.34 -6.55 -4.36
N THR A 55 -0.64 -5.87 -4.97
CA THR A 55 -0.68 -4.40 -5.01
C THR A 55 -0.91 -3.80 -3.63
N LEU A 56 -1.88 -4.32 -2.85
CA LEU A 56 -2.13 -3.86 -1.48
C LEU A 56 -0.91 -4.03 -0.57
N VAL A 57 -0.20 -5.15 -0.68
CA VAL A 57 1.01 -5.38 0.11
C VAL A 57 2.10 -4.36 -0.24
N LYS A 58 2.32 -4.09 -1.53
CA LYS A 58 3.29 -3.06 -1.96
C LYS A 58 2.95 -1.67 -1.44
N GLU A 59 1.67 -1.29 -1.51
CA GLU A 59 1.21 0.00 -0.97
C GLU A 59 1.43 0.07 0.55
N ARG A 60 1.08 -0.99 1.27
CA ARG A 60 1.30 -1.10 2.72
C ARG A 60 2.78 -0.95 3.09
N ASP A 61 3.67 -1.60 2.35
CA ASP A 61 5.11 -1.51 2.61
C ASP A 61 5.64 -0.10 2.34
N SER A 62 5.16 0.57 1.29
CA SER A 62 5.47 1.99 1.03
C SER A 62 4.99 2.92 2.15
N ILE A 63 3.78 2.67 2.69
CA ILE A 63 3.23 3.44 3.80
C ILE A 63 4.10 3.25 5.04
N ILE A 64 4.52 2.02 5.34
CA ILE A 64 5.35 1.74 6.52
C ILE A 64 6.74 2.32 6.38
N ALA A 65 7.37 2.21 5.21
CA ALA A 65 8.65 2.89 4.97
C ALA A 65 8.53 4.40 5.22
N THR A 66 7.41 5.00 4.81
CA THR A 66 7.13 6.42 5.08
C THR A 66 6.93 6.67 6.58
N LEU A 67 6.20 5.81 7.30
CA LEU A 67 6.00 5.92 8.74
C LEU A 67 7.30 5.74 9.53
N GLU A 68 8.20 4.86 9.08
CA GLU A 68 9.53 4.66 9.67
C GLU A 68 10.38 5.93 9.54
N ILE A 69 10.37 6.56 8.36
CA ILE A 69 11.01 7.86 8.15
C ILE A 69 10.40 8.93 9.07
N LEU A 70 9.07 8.96 9.16
CA LEU A 70 8.34 9.93 9.99
C LEU A 70 8.51 9.71 11.50
N ALA A 71 8.83 8.48 11.92
CA ALA A 71 9.09 8.16 13.32
C ALA A 71 10.39 8.79 13.83
N ASP A 72 11.38 8.96 12.95
CA ASP A 72 12.58 9.74 13.24
C ASP A 72 12.29 11.24 13.07
N ARG A 73 12.09 11.92 14.20
CA ARG A 73 11.80 13.37 14.23
C ARG A 73 12.92 14.20 13.59
N GLY A 74 14.18 13.82 13.79
CA GLY A 74 15.33 14.56 13.25
C GLY A 74 15.42 14.44 11.73
N LEU A 75 15.23 13.22 11.21
CA LEU A 75 15.16 12.98 9.77
C LEU A 75 13.95 13.68 9.14
N THR A 76 12.79 13.62 9.82
CA THR A 76 11.55 14.27 9.36
C THR A 76 11.69 15.77 9.26
N ASP A 77 12.19 16.44 10.29
CA ASP A 77 12.41 17.88 10.29
C ASP A 77 13.38 18.29 9.17
N ARG A 78 14.42 17.49 8.95
CA ARG A 78 15.38 17.72 7.87
C ARG A 78 14.75 17.56 6.49
N LEU A 79 13.94 16.52 6.26
CA LEU A 79 13.22 16.31 5.00
C LEU A 79 12.18 17.41 4.74
N LEU A 80 11.47 17.87 5.77
CA LEU A 80 10.51 18.98 5.68
C LEU A 80 11.17 20.33 5.43
N ASN A 81 12.38 20.54 5.95
CA ASN A 81 13.13 21.76 5.65
C ASN A 81 13.69 21.70 4.22
N LEU A 82 14.27 20.56 3.82
CA LEU A 82 14.73 20.35 2.46
C LEU A 82 13.60 20.53 1.44
N SER A 83 12.41 19.99 1.67
CA SER A 83 11.30 20.15 0.72
C SER A 83 10.87 21.60 0.52
N LYS A 84 11.15 22.50 1.47
CA LYS A 84 10.89 23.94 1.35
C LYS A 84 12.02 24.69 0.64
N THR A 85 13.25 24.19 0.73
CA THR A 85 14.45 24.90 0.21
C THR A 85 15.01 24.27 -1.06
N ILE A 86 14.56 23.07 -1.46
CA ILE A 86 15.17 22.31 -2.56
C ILE A 86 15.16 23.07 -3.90
N ASP A 87 14.09 23.80 -4.19
CA ASP A 87 13.99 24.60 -5.42
C ASP A 87 14.98 25.77 -5.40
N SER A 88 15.13 26.43 -4.24
CA SER A 88 16.11 27.52 -4.07
C SER A 88 17.54 27.01 -4.07
N ASP A 89 17.80 25.85 -3.47
CA ASP A 89 19.12 25.22 -3.38
C ASP A 89 19.56 24.72 -4.77
N PHE A 90 18.62 24.18 -5.55
CA PHE A 90 18.86 23.82 -6.94
C PHE A 90 19.18 25.06 -7.80
N ALA A 91 18.39 26.13 -7.68
CA ALA A 91 18.64 27.38 -8.40
C ALA A 91 19.96 28.04 -8.01
N ALA A 92 20.40 27.87 -6.76
CA ALA A 92 21.68 28.36 -6.25
C ALA A 92 22.87 27.46 -6.62
N GLY A 93 22.63 26.27 -7.22
CA GLY A 93 23.68 25.30 -7.52
C GLY A 93 24.37 24.72 -6.29
N SER A 94 23.71 24.76 -5.12
CA SER A 94 24.27 24.32 -3.84
C SER A 94 24.06 22.83 -3.55
N LEU A 95 23.34 22.12 -4.44
CA LEU A 95 23.12 20.68 -4.32
C LEU A 95 24.35 19.90 -4.77
N LEU A 96 24.84 19.04 -3.88
CA LEU A 96 25.95 18.15 -4.15
C LEU A 96 25.50 16.98 -5.03
N THR A 97 26.32 16.59 -5.99
CA THR A 97 26.10 15.37 -6.77
C THR A 97 26.47 14.13 -5.96
N THR A 98 26.05 12.96 -6.43
CA THR A 98 26.45 11.68 -5.81
C THR A 98 27.97 11.50 -5.82
N ALA A 99 28.66 11.96 -6.87
CA ALA A 99 30.11 11.94 -6.95
C ALA A 99 30.74 12.85 -5.87
N ASP A 100 30.18 14.05 -5.64
CA ASP A 100 30.68 14.98 -4.62
C ASP A 100 30.54 14.45 -3.18
N VAL A 101 29.51 13.63 -2.93
CA VAL A 101 29.23 13.09 -1.58
C VAL A 101 29.98 11.79 -1.30
N PHE A 102 30.09 10.90 -2.29
CA PHE A 102 30.66 9.56 -2.11
C PHE A 102 32.07 9.38 -2.68
N GLY A 103 32.59 10.37 -3.41
CA GLY A 103 33.99 10.41 -3.86
C GLY A 103 34.33 9.40 -4.96
N GLU A 104 33.52 9.31 -6.01
CA GLU A 104 33.92 8.65 -7.28
C GLU A 104 34.67 9.62 -8.21
#